data_AF-A0A929QRZ1-F1
#
_entry.id   AF-A0A929QRZ1-F1
#
_cell.length_a   1.000
_cell.length_b   1.000
_cell.length_c   1.000
_cell.angle_alpha   90.00
_cell.angle_beta   90.00
_cell.angle_gamma   90.00
#
_symmetry.space_group_name_H-M   'P 1'
#
loop_
_entity.id
_entity.type
_entity.pdbx_description
1 polymer ?
#
loop_
_entity_poly.entity_id
_entity_poly.type
_entity_poly.pdbx_seq_one_letter_code
_entity_poly.pdbx_strand_id
1 'polypeptide(L)'
;MTIKVQHNNKEPVLLEPVNGRYVFPYTAETSKDTVTIHNMSHDDIRVDNKLIRLMLRHGTIPGQYVPNESEASRVQNIWSNLHKVQQFMEDREHGLQALITTSVNGVLEQFVDSKGNLQTDTATVAGKILARVKSATSEAVREQVPGLIRDSVTTEHFKSVVQQSGDNIISAIQDKGGGVVSAINQSPDGVQVKGKLISLDGETKMTNAFAKTLVTEKLTSSDVKSFASTFASSFIGGLTADTVATRELQAKLIQTDVLRAYKGYVGGFQIGVHEKGDQRSNYLTGANSFNVGMNDGVGWYYNAALWVNWGNDWNKIGPRAWYVNNYGEMFAKNKAEFSGGIEMHSDITLWDNASLRKREVLPDGGYRYDFPVWSFDFIKFKNQIEKQSDRKLKTNIRPTDVSAVDLINRLDLMQYDWKSDGGHEQIGLIAQELREVLPELTTEYDDALRIKYIDFIPYLLKAIQELSERGARCKNCLHKLIS
;
A
#
# COMPACT_ATOMS: atom_id res chain seq x y z
N MET A 1 25.40 40.61 -16.44
CA MET A 1 24.38 39.58 -16.72
C MET A 1 23.03 40.26 -16.73
N THR A 2 22.34 40.21 -17.87
CA THR A 2 21.05 40.87 -18.05
C THR A 2 19.98 39.81 -17.89
N ILE A 3 19.14 39.90 -16.85
CA ILE A 3 18.11 38.88 -16.57
C ILE A 3 16.74 39.53 -16.73
N LYS A 4 15.86 38.92 -17.54
CA LYS A 4 14.43 39.25 -17.56
C LYS A 4 13.64 38.15 -16.87
N VAL A 5 12.59 38.50 -16.15
CA VAL A 5 11.67 37.54 -15.55
C VAL A 5 10.25 37.81 -16.01
N GLN A 6 9.56 36.74 -16.36
CA GLN A 6 8.21 36.77 -16.91
C GLN A 6 7.29 35.93 -16.03
N HIS A 7 6.13 36.49 -15.65
CA HIS A 7 5.09 35.76 -14.92
C HIS A 7 3.92 35.47 -15.87
N ASN A 8 3.61 34.20 -16.10
CA ASN A 8 2.67 33.75 -17.13
C ASN A 8 3.02 34.35 -18.50
N ASN A 9 2.01 34.78 -19.25
CA ASN A 9 2.18 35.43 -20.56
C ASN A 9 2.27 36.96 -20.46
N LYS A 10 2.58 37.52 -19.28
CA LYS A 10 2.78 38.98 -19.12
C LYS A 10 4.09 39.39 -19.78
N GLU A 11 4.28 40.69 -20.04
CA GLU A 11 5.52 41.21 -20.62
C GLU A 11 6.74 40.92 -19.72
N PRO A 12 7.86 40.38 -20.25
CA PRO A 12 9.06 40.11 -19.47
C PRO A 12 9.68 41.39 -18.88
N VAL A 13 9.87 41.41 -17.56
CA VAL A 13 10.43 42.55 -16.82
C VAL A 13 11.93 42.38 -16.65
N LEU A 14 12.70 43.42 -16.96
CA LEU A 14 14.14 43.43 -16.71
C LEU A 14 14.42 43.57 -15.21
N LEU A 15 15.26 42.68 -14.67
CA LEU A 15 15.70 42.74 -13.29
C LEU A 15 17.08 43.37 -13.16
N GLU A 16 17.16 44.41 -12.35
CA GLU A 16 18.41 45.00 -11.90
C GLU A 16 18.86 44.33 -10.59
N PRO A 17 20.15 44.00 -10.44
CA PRO A 17 20.65 43.38 -9.23
C PRO A 17 20.71 44.40 -8.09
N VAL A 18 20.15 44.05 -6.94
CA VAL A 18 20.30 44.80 -5.67
C VAL A 18 21.29 44.03 -4.80
N ASN A 19 22.45 44.61 -4.50
CA ASN A 19 23.54 43.96 -3.76
C ASN A 19 23.95 42.58 -4.34
N GLY A 20 24.01 42.48 -5.68
CA GLY A 20 24.37 41.24 -6.38
C GLY A 20 23.26 40.18 -6.41
N ARG A 21 22.03 40.53 -6.03
CA ARG A 21 20.87 39.62 -6.00
C ARG A 21 19.75 40.13 -6.92
N TYR A 22 19.16 39.24 -7.69
CA TYR A 22 17.98 39.53 -8.52
C TYR A 22 16.72 39.13 -7.76
N VAL A 23 15.75 40.05 -7.65
CA VAL A 23 14.50 39.82 -6.90
C VAL A 23 13.32 40.18 -7.79
N PHE A 24 12.35 39.28 -7.90
CA PHE A 24 11.11 39.49 -8.64
C PHE A 24 9.89 39.13 -7.77
N PRO A 25 9.18 40.12 -7.22
CA PRO A 25 7.94 39.89 -6.51
C PRO A 25 6.80 39.65 -7.51
N TYR A 26 5.98 38.62 -7.26
CA TYR A 26 4.75 38.38 -8.00
C TYR A 26 3.66 37.85 -7.07
N THR A 27 2.41 37.99 -7.48
CA THR A 27 1.26 37.36 -6.82
C THR A 27 0.78 36.24 -7.70
N ALA A 28 0.74 35.02 -7.18
CA ALA A 28 0.18 33.87 -7.88
C ALA A 28 -1.35 34.02 -7.95
N GLU A 29 -1.88 34.04 -9.16
CA GLU A 29 -3.31 34.08 -9.47
C GLU A 29 -3.90 32.65 -9.45
N THR A 30 -3.13 31.66 -9.93
CA THR A 30 -3.52 30.25 -9.92
C THR A 30 -2.38 29.31 -9.54
N SER A 31 -2.69 28.06 -9.18
CA SER A 31 -1.70 27.02 -8.92
C SER A 31 -0.92 26.56 -10.17
N LYS A 32 -1.28 27.07 -11.36
CA LYS A 32 -0.63 26.76 -12.64
C LYS A 32 0.24 27.91 -13.16
N ASP A 33 0.41 28.96 -12.36
CA ASP A 33 1.19 30.12 -12.76
C ASP A 33 2.66 29.75 -13.01
N THR A 34 3.22 30.28 -14.10
CA THR A 34 4.60 30.03 -14.53
C THR A 34 5.46 31.26 -14.31
N VAL A 35 6.69 31.07 -13.81
CA VAL A 35 7.71 32.13 -13.74
C VAL A 35 8.89 31.70 -14.60
N THR A 36 9.11 32.42 -15.70
CA THR A 36 10.17 32.13 -16.67
C THR A 36 11.31 33.13 -16.50
N ILE A 37 12.54 32.62 -16.33
CA ILE A 37 13.75 33.45 -16.20
C ILE A 37 14.48 33.40 -17.54
N HIS A 38 14.61 34.55 -18.19
CA HIS A 38 15.30 34.74 -19.45
C HIS A 38 16.68 35.34 -19.21
N ASN A 39 17.73 34.65 -19.62
CA ASN A 39 19.09 35.19 -19.63
C ASN A 39 19.33 35.93 -20.95
N MET A 40 19.50 37.23 -20.89
CA MET A 40 19.67 38.13 -22.04
C MET A 40 21.12 38.55 -22.26
N SER A 41 22.08 37.79 -21.72
CA SER A 41 23.50 38.06 -21.93
C SER A 41 23.85 37.79 -23.41
N HIS A 42 24.34 38.79 -24.14
CA HIS A 42 24.56 38.79 -25.60
C HIS A 42 25.88 38.11 -26.02
N ASP A 43 25.86 37.46 -27.18
CA ASP A 43 26.87 36.93 -28.14
C ASP A 43 28.34 36.65 -27.81
N ASP A 44 28.88 36.92 -26.61
CA ASP A 44 30.28 36.60 -26.29
C ASP A 44 30.46 35.95 -24.91
N ILE A 45 29.57 35.02 -24.57
CA ILE A 45 29.66 34.27 -23.31
C ILE A 45 30.56 33.05 -23.51
N ARG A 46 31.83 33.16 -23.08
CA ARG A 46 32.81 32.05 -23.06
C ARG A 46 32.78 31.18 -21.78
N VAL A 47 31.70 31.25 -20.98
CA VAL A 47 31.60 30.56 -19.69
C VAL A 47 30.19 30.05 -19.42
N ASP A 48 30.06 28.84 -18.88
CA ASP A 48 28.78 28.21 -18.50
C ASP A 48 27.94 29.12 -17.58
N ASN A 49 26.73 29.50 -18.01
CA ASN A 49 25.76 30.13 -17.12
C ASN A 49 25.09 29.07 -16.25
N LYS A 50 25.60 28.84 -15.04
CA LYS A 50 24.98 27.92 -14.06
C LYS A 50 24.05 28.67 -13.12
N LEU A 51 22.77 28.30 -13.11
CA LEU A 51 21.84 28.68 -12.04
C LEU A 51 22.22 27.90 -10.78
N ILE A 52 23.01 28.52 -9.92
CA ILE A 52 23.54 27.87 -8.71
C ILE A 52 22.57 27.90 -7.53
N ARG A 53 21.65 28.87 -7.47
CA ARG A 53 20.70 29.05 -6.37
C ARG A 53 19.41 29.72 -6.85
N LEU A 54 18.26 29.07 -6.64
CA LEU A 54 16.91 29.63 -6.82
C LEU A 54 16.16 29.53 -5.48
N MET A 55 15.50 30.61 -5.06
CA MET A 55 14.69 30.64 -3.84
C MET A 55 13.29 31.16 -4.15
N LEU A 56 12.28 30.40 -3.73
CA LEU A 56 10.88 30.81 -3.74
C LEU A 56 10.44 31.01 -2.29
N ARG A 57 9.85 32.17 -1.98
CA ARG A 57 9.38 32.48 -0.63
C ARG A 57 7.97 33.05 -0.69
N HIS A 58 7.06 32.46 0.08
CA HIS A 58 5.71 33.00 0.25
C HIS A 58 5.71 34.04 1.38
N GLY A 59 5.10 35.21 1.16
CA GLY A 59 4.98 36.25 2.18
C GLY A 59 4.84 37.65 1.60
N THR A 60 4.42 38.60 2.43
CA THR A 60 4.23 40.01 2.08
C THR A 60 5.52 40.85 2.23
N ILE A 61 6.59 40.27 2.80
CA ILE A 61 7.88 40.94 3.05
C ILE A 61 9.03 39.96 2.69
N PRO A 62 10.02 40.37 1.88
CA PRO A 62 11.19 39.54 1.59
C PRO A 62 12.05 39.38 2.86
N GLY A 63 12.04 38.20 3.48
CA GLY A 63 12.86 37.94 4.67
C GLY A 63 14.30 37.50 4.36
N GLN A 64 15.11 37.36 5.41
CA GLN A 64 16.53 36.96 5.29
C GLN A 64 16.75 35.52 4.79
N TYR A 65 17.90 35.31 4.15
CA TYR A 65 18.38 34.03 3.62
C TYR A 65 18.56 33.00 4.74
N VAL A 66 18.03 31.79 4.55
CA VAL A 66 18.30 30.63 5.40
C VAL A 66 19.03 29.58 4.55
N PRO A 67 20.25 29.15 4.92
CA PRO A 67 21.00 28.14 4.18
C PRO A 67 20.26 26.79 4.15
N ASN A 68 20.34 26.07 3.03
CA ASN A 68 19.79 24.74 2.89
C ASN A 68 20.72 23.71 3.56
N GLU A 69 20.25 22.99 4.59
CA GLU A 69 21.04 22.01 5.35
C GLU A 69 21.08 20.60 4.70
N SER A 70 20.44 20.39 3.54
CA SER A 70 20.28 19.04 2.98
C SER A 70 21.52 18.44 2.28
N GLU A 71 22.55 19.23 1.93
CA GLU A 71 23.81 18.69 1.36
C GLU A 71 24.91 18.46 2.42
N ALA A 72 24.82 19.12 3.57
CA ALA A 72 25.80 18.96 4.66
C ALA A 72 25.81 17.54 5.25
N SER A 73 24.65 16.88 5.29
CA SER A 73 24.49 15.57 5.93
C SER A 73 25.19 14.42 5.19
N ARG A 74 25.21 14.41 3.85
CA ARG A 74 25.84 13.32 3.07
C ARG A 74 27.37 13.39 3.14
N VAL A 75 27.94 14.58 3.05
CA VAL A 75 29.40 14.79 3.15
C VAL A 75 29.87 14.61 4.59
N GLN A 76 29.12 15.08 5.60
CA GLN A 76 29.41 14.77 7.01
C GLN A 76 29.36 13.27 7.32
N ASN A 77 28.42 12.53 6.75
CA ASN A 77 28.35 11.07 6.94
C ASN A 77 29.54 10.35 6.32
N ILE A 78 30.02 10.79 5.15
CA ILE A 78 31.24 10.25 4.53
C ILE A 78 32.47 10.57 5.40
N TRP A 79 32.61 11.80 5.88
CA TRP A 79 33.70 12.21 6.78
C TRP A 79 33.66 11.47 8.13
N SER A 80 32.48 11.28 8.70
CA SER A 80 32.28 10.50 9.94
C SER A 80 32.67 9.04 9.76
N ASN A 81 32.30 8.43 8.63
CA ASN A 81 32.69 7.05 8.32
C ASN A 81 34.19 6.92 8.05
N LEU A 82 34.82 7.89 7.37
CA LEU A 82 36.28 7.93 7.20
C LEU A 82 37.02 8.09 8.54
N HIS A 83 36.52 8.94 9.44
CA HIS A 83 37.06 9.07 10.80
C HIS A 83 36.93 7.77 11.61
N LYS A 84 35.80 7.05 11.49
CA LYS A 84 35.63 5.74 12.15
C LYS A 84 36.59 4.68 11.61
N VAL A 85 36.85 4.68 10.30
CA VAL A 85 37.86 3.78 9.69
C VAL A 85 39.28 4.14 10.14
N GLN A 86 39.60 5.44 10.24
CA GLN A 86 40.89 5.89 10.77
C GLN A 86 41.06 5.48 12.25
N GLN A 87 40.07 5.73 13.11
CA GLN A 87 40.09 5.30 14.51
C GLN A 87 40.24 3.78 14.65
N PHE A 88 39.55 3.01 13.81
CA PHE A 88 39.70 1.54 13.81
C PHE A 88 41.11 1.09 13.42
N MET A 89 41.79 1.81 12.52
CA MET A 89 43.17 1.54 12.13
C MET A 89 44.17 1.95 13.23
N GLU A 90 43.97 3.10 13.86
CA GLU A 90 44.77 3.57 15.01
C GLU A 90 44.62 2.65 16.23
N ASP A 91 43.42 2.17 16.54
CA ASP A 91 43.19 1.19 17.62
C ASP A 91 43.88 -0.15 17.34
N ARG A 92 43.97 -0.56 16.07
CA ARG A 92 44.73 -1.76 15.69
C ARG A 92 46.23 -1.56 15.82
N GLU A 93 46.74 -0.38 15.51
CA GLU A 93 48.15 -0.04 15.70
C GLU A 93 48.51 0.00 17.19
N HIS A 94 47.67 0.63 18.02
CA HIS A 94 47.82 0.62 19.48
C HIS A 94 47.68 -0.79 20.07
N GLY A 95 46.77 -1.61 19.54
CA GLY A 95 46.65 -3.03 19.92
C GLY A 95 47.89 -3.85 19.59
N LEU A 96 48.52 -3.61 18.42
CA LEU A 96 49.77 -4.24 18.04
C LEU A 96 50.96 -3.73 18.88
N GLN A 97 51.04 -2.43 19.17
CA GLN A 97 52.06 -1.87 20.06
C GLN A 97 51.95 -2.41 21.49
N ALA A 98 50.72 -2.58 22.01
CA ALA A 98 50.48 -3.18 23.32
C ALA A 98 50.89 -4.66 23.36
N LEU A 99 50.61 -5.43 22.29
CA LEU A 99 51.06 -6.81 22.14
C LEU A 99 52.58 -6.93 22.02
N ILE A 100 53.24 -6.04 21.28
CA ILE A 100 54.70 -5.99 21.16
C ILE A 100 55.34 -5.63 22.52
N THR A 101 54.82 -4.64 23.23
CA THR A 101 55.33 -4.22 24.55
C THR A 101 55.16 -5.32 25.60
N THR A 102 54.02 -6.01 25.59
CA THR A 102 53.76 -7.16 26.48
C THR A 102 54.69 -8.33 26.16
N SER A 103 54.97 -8.58 24.87
CA SER A 103 55.91 -9.61 24.43
C SER A 103 57.36 -9.26 24.78
N VAL A 104 57.77 -7.99 24.71
CA VAL A 104 59.13 -7.55 25.06
C VAL A 104 59.37 -7.67 26.57
N ASN A 105 58.40 -7.28 27.41
CA ASN A 105 58.50 -7.43 28.86
C ASN A 105 58.52 -8.92 29.29
N GLY A 106 57.72 -9.78 28.63
CA GLY A 106 57.72 -11.22 28.90
C GLY A 106 58.99 -11.97 28.46
N VAL A 107 59.77 -11.42 27.52
CA VAL A 107 61.09 -11.95 27.14
C VAL A 107 62.17 -11.45 28.11
N LEU A 108 62.07 -10.22 28.62
CA LEU A 108 63.05 -9.65 29.55
C LEU A 108 63.01 -10.34 30.94
N GLU A 109 61.83 -10.76 31.41
CA GLU A 109 61.66 -11.54 32.64
C GLU A 109 62.40 -12.90 32.64
N GLN A 110 62.84 -13.39 31.48
CA GLN A 110 63.57 -14.66 31.36
C GLN A 110 65.09 -14.51 31.54
N PHE A 111 65.63 -13.29 31.55
CA PHE A 111 67.08 -13.03 31.59
C PHE A 111 67.55 -12.25 32.83
N VAL A 112 66.62 -11.94 33.74
CA VAL A 112 66.87 -11.10 34.91
C VAL A 112 66.27 -11.78 36.15
N ASP A 113 67.00 -11.81 37.27
CA ASP A 113 66.47 -12.37 38.53
C ASP A 113 65.47 -11.43 39.22
N SER A 114 64.84 -11.90 40.30
CA SER A 114 63.84 -11.14 41.08
C SER A 114 64.37 -9.86 41.75
N LYS A 115 65.65 -9.51 41.54
CA LYS A 115 66.30 -8.29 42.04
C LYS A 115 66.83 -7.39 40.92
N GLY A 116 66.62 -7.73 39.65
CA GLY A 116 66.99 -6.87 38.52
C GLY A 116 68.40 -7.13 37.94
N ASN A 117 69.05 -8.25 38.26
CA ASN A 117 70.39 -8.57 37.73
C ASN A 117 70.35 -9.53 36.53
N LEU A 118 71.15 -9.26 35.49
CA LEU A 118 71.34 -10.11 34.30
C LEU A 118 71.98 -11.45 34.67
N GLN A 119 71.32 -12.57 34.32
CA GLN A 119 71.91 -13.91 34.45
C GLN A 119 72.95 -14.15 33.36
N THR A 120 74.24 -13.86 33.62
CA THR A 120 75.34 -14.19 32.71
C THR A 120 76.57 -14.79 33.43
N ASP A 121 77.34 -15.56 32.65
CA ASP A 121 78.41 -16.55 32.91
C ASP A 121 79.58 -16.24 33.87
N THR A 122 79.42 -15.30 34.80
CA THR A 122 80.49 -14.84 35.71
C THR A 122 80.79 -15.85 36.84
N ALA A 123 79.80 -16.65 37.25
CA ALA A 123 79.99 -17.73 38.23
C ALA A 123 80.77 -18.93 37.65
N THR A 124 80.74 -19.12 36.34
CA THR A 124 81.33 -20.28 35.65
C THR A 124 82.84 -20.11 35.41
N VAL A 125 83.33 -18.88 35.24
CA VAL A 125 84.75 -18.60 34.96
C VAL A 125 85.59 -18.54 36.25
N ALA A 126 85.09 -17.92 37.32
CA ALA A 126 85.76 -17.93 38.63
C ALA A 126 85.86 -19.35 39.23
N GLY A 127 84.83 -20.19 39.02
CA GLY A 127 84.84 -21.60 39.42
C GLY A 127 85.83 -22.46 38.61
N LYS A 128 86.03 -22.16 37.32
CA LYS A 128 86.99 -22.88 36.45
C LYS A 128 88.45 -22.51 36.75
N ILE A 129 88.72 -21.28 37.18
CA ILE A 129 90.07 -20.83 37.58
C ILE A 129 90.47 -21.42 38.94
N LEU A 130 89.54 -21.46 39.91
CA LEU A 130 89.80 -22.03 41.23
C LEU A 130 89.92 -23.58 41.21
N ALA A 131 89.24 -24.25 40.26
CA ALA A 131 89.34 -25.69 40.05
C ALA A 131 90.65 -26.12 39.34
N ARG A 132 91.25 -25.26 38.51
CA ARG A 132 92.52 -25.53 37.80
C ARG A 132 93.76 -25.36 38.69
N VAL A 133 93.67 -24.54 39.74
CA VAL A 133 94.76 -24.27 40.70
C VAL A 133 94.81 -25.29 41.85
N LYS A 134 93.74 -26.08 42.07
CA LYS A 134 93.69 -27.14 43.07
C LYS A 134 94.19 -28.51 42.60
N SER A 135 94.47 -28.72 41.31
CA SER A 135 94.70 -30.05 40.72
C SER A 135 96.11 -30.32 40.18
N ALA A 136 97.15 -29.62 40.66
CA ALA A 136 98.54 -29.94 40.30
C ALA A 136 99.46 -29.82 41.53
N THR A 137 99.99 -30.96 41.94
CA THR A 137 100.88 -31.16 43.09
C THR A 137 102.35 -30.99 42.70
N SER A 138 102.99 -29.91 43.17
CA SER A 138 104.35 -29.92 43.71
C SER A 138 104.64 -28.62 44.48
N GLU A 139 105.06 -28.78 45.74
CA GLU A 139 105.31 -27.73 46.75
C GLU A 139 106.36 -26.67 46.35
N ALA A 140 107.11 -26.86 45.25
CA ALA A 140 108.18 -25.93 44.83
C ALA A 140 107.71 -24.74 43.98
N VAL A 141 106.48 -24.74 43.48
CA VAL A 141 105.92 -23.63 42.65
C VAL A 141 105.16 -22.59 43.49
N ARG A 142 104.82 -22.91 44.75
CA ARG A 142 104.02 -22.04 45.63
C ARG A 142 104.79 -20.91 46.31
N GLU A 143 106.12 -21.03 46.51
CA GLU A 143 106.89 -20.00 47.22
C GLU A 143 107.58 -18.96 46.31
N GLN A 144 107.84 -19.25 45.03
CA GLN A 144 108.59 -18.34 44.14
C GLN A 144 107.73 -17.58 43.11
N VAL A 145 106.52 -18.05 42.80
CA VAL A 145 105.65 -17.44 41.78
C VAL A 145 104.98 -16.12 42.23
N PRO A 146 104.58 -15.92 43.50
CA PRO A 146 104.01 -14.63 43.93
C PRO A 146 104.99 -13.45 43.83
N GLY A 147 106.30 -13.69 43.94
CA GLY A 147 107.35 -12.67 43.81
C GLY A 147 107.63 -12.27 42.36
N LEU A 148 107.65 -13.24 41.42
CA LEU A 148 107.92 -12.99 40.00
C LEU A 148 106.74 -12.34 39.25
N ILE A 149 105.51 -12.56 39.71
CA ILE A 149 104.31 -11.85 39.19
C ILE A 149 104.25 -10.42 39.74
N ARG A 150 104.76 -10.17 40.95
CA ARG A 150 104.73 -8.82 41.54
C ARG A 150 105.69 -7.85 40.86
N ASP A 151 106.86 -8.32 40.42
CA ASP A 151 107.89 -7.48 39.78
C ASP A 151 107.72 -7.33 38.25
N SER A 152 106.96 -8.22 37.60
CA SER A 152 106.60 -8.08 36.16
C SER A 152 105.28 -7.34 35.91
N VAL A 153 104.52 -7.05 36.97
CA VAL A 153 103.18 -6.41 36.94
C VAL A 153 103.16 -5.13 37.79
N THR A 154 104.29 -4.43 37.97
CA THR A 154 104.26 -3.10 38.59
C THR A 154 103.66 -2.06 37.65
N THR A 155 102.72 -1.32 38.21
CA THR A 155 101.64 -0.50 37.63
C THR A 155 102.08 0.66 36.73
N GLU A 156 103.37 0.96 36.57
CA GLU A 156 103.80 2.09 35.73
C GLU A 156 103.94 1.73 34.25
N HIS A 157 104.51 0.55 33.92
CA HIS A 157 104.77 0.20 32.52
C HIS A 157 103.48 -0.21 31.78
N PHE A 158 102.61 -0.98 32.42
CA PHE A 158 101.34 -1.41 31.84
C PHE A 158 100.32 -0.25 31.72
N LYS A 159 100.35 0.71 32.66
CA LYS A 159 99.44 1.86 32.63
C LYS A 159 99.82 2.84 31.51
N SER A 160 101.11 3.04 31.25
CA SER A 160 101.61 3.81 30.10
C SER A 160 101.17 3.22 28.77
N VAL A 161 101.35 1.91 28.56
CA VAL A 161 101.04 1.27 27.28
C VAL A 161 99.53 1.20 27.02
N VAL A 162 98.72 0.95 28.06
CA VAL A 162 97.26 0.86 27.93
C VAL A 162 96.62 2.25 27.78
N GLN A 163 97.06 3.29 28.52
CA GLN A 163 96.55 4.65 28.31
C GLN A 163 96.96 5.21 26.95
N GLN A 164 98.21 5.04 26.54
CA GLN A 164 98.67 5.55 25.23
C GLN A 164 97.99 4.82 24.06
N SER A 165 97.68 3.53 24.19
CA SER A 165 96.93 2.79 23.17
C SER A 165 95.42 3.14 23.20
N GLY A 166 94.83 3.28 24.39
CA GLY A 166 93.43 3.66 24.56
C GLY A 166 93.13 5.06 24.02
N ASP A 167 93.98 6.04 24.34
CA ASP A 167 93.81 7.44 23.91
C ASP A 167 94.05 7.61 22.40
N ASN A 168 94.96 6.82 21.81
CA ASN A 168 95.17 6.79 20.36
C ASN A 168 94.02 6.12 19.61
N ILE A 169 93.44 5.04 20.14
CA ILE A 169 92.27 4.37 19.56
C ILE A 169 91.04 5.27 19.68
N ILE A 170 90.83 5.91 20.83
CA ILE A 170 89.71 6.83 21.08
C ILE A 170 89.84 8.09 20.20
N SER A 171 91.04 8.68 20.07
CA SER A 171 91.27 9.81 19.17
C SER A 171 91.12 9.46 17.69
N ALA A 172 91.35 8.20 17.31
CA ALA A 172 91.18 7.74 15.94
C ALA A 172 89.70 7.48 15.54
N ILE A 173 88.79 7.36 16.51
CA ILE A 173 87.38 7.01 16.27
C ILE A 173 86.37 8.07 16.73
N GLN A 174 86.81 9.17 17.37
CA GLN A 174 85.94 10.26 17.81
C GLN A 174 86.00 11.46 16.85
N ASP A 175 84.84 12.01 16.49
CA ASP A 175 84.74 13.33 15.87
C ASP A 175 84.97 14.44 16.92
N LYS A 176 85.22 15.68 16.47
CA LYS A 176 85.35 16.93 17.25
C LYS A 176 84.19 17.18 18.24
N GLY A 177 83.07 16.46 18.12
CA GLY A 177 81.92 16.49 19.04
C GLY A 177 81.82 15.34 20.05
N GLY A 178 82.80 14.42 20.12
CA GLY A 178 82.84 13.34 21.12
C GLY A 178 81.99 12.09 20.83
N GLY A 179 81.35 12.00 19.66
CA GLY A 179 80.65 10.80 19.19
C GLY A 179 81.60 9.82 18.48
N VAL A 180 81.44 8.51 18.75
CA VAL A 180 82.19 7.45 18.05
C VAL A 180 81.66 7.30 16.63
N VAL A 181 82.44 7.70 15.62
CA VAL A 181 82.14 7.44 14.22
C VAL A 181 82.84 6.14 13.84
N SER A 182 82.06 5.07 13.71
CA SER A 182 82.57 3.78 13.26
C SER A 182 83.28 3.92 11.90
N ALA A 183 84.52 3.42 11.80
CA ALA A 183 85.39 3.43 10.61
C ALA A 183 84.83 2.66 9.39
N ILE A 184 83.54 2.38 9.39
CA ILE A 184 82.81 1.60 8.40
C ILE A 184 82.66 2.37 7.06
N ASN A 185 82.98 3.66 6.97
CA ASN A 185 82.76 4.44 5.74
C ASN A 185 84.02 5.06 5.10
N GLN A 186 85.13 4.30 5.02
CA GLN A 186 86.36 4.76 4.33
C GLN A 186 86.54 4.22 2.89
N SER A 187 85.60 3.40 2.38
CA SER A 187 85.63 2.93 0.98
C SER A 187 84.79 3.85 0.07
N PRO A 188 85.26 4.22 -1.14
CA PRO A 188 84.46 4.93 -2.13
C PRO A 188 83.17 4.20 -2.52
N ASP A 189 83.14 2.88 -2.35
CA ASP A 189 82.04 1.99 -2.74
C ASP A 189 81.01 1.75 -1.62
N GLY A 190 81.19 2.41 -0.47
CA GLY A 190 80.31 2.26 0.70
C GLY A 190 80.42 0.87 1.37
N VAL A 191 79.36 0.50 2.09
CA VAL A 191 79.32 -0.69 2.96
C VAL A 191 78.32 -1.69 2.43
N GLN A 192 78.78 -2.91 2.15
CA GLN A 192 77.90 -4.03 1.86
C GLN A 192 77.81 -4.97 3.07
N VAL A 193 76.65 -5.02 3.71
CA VAL A 193 76.34 -5.99 4.78
C VAL A 193 75.59 -7.16 4.17
N LYS A 194 76.18 -8.37 4.21
CA LYS A 194 75.54 -9.59 3.71
C LYS A 194 75.35 -10.58 4.85
N GLY A 195 74.10 -10.89 5.18
CA GLY A 195 73.73 -11.85 6.21
C GLY A 195 72.35 -12.47 5.93
N LYS A 196 72.09 -13.67 6.44
CA LYS A 196 70.76 -14.32 6.32
C LYS A 196 69.68 -13.55 7.09
N LEU A 197 70.07 -12.87 8.16
CA LEU A 197 69.23 -11.99 8.97
C LEU A 197 70.01 -10.69 9.20
N ILE A 198 69.44 -9.57 8.76
CA ILE A 198 69.97 -8.23 9.03
C ILE A 198 68.86 -7.49 9.79
N SER A 199 69.12 -7.12 11.04
CA SER A 199 68.21 -6.33 11.87
C SER A 199 68.71 -4.89 11.90
N LEU A 200 67.85 -3.94 11.58
CA LEU A 200 68.08 -2.51 11.71
C LEU A 200 67.01 -1.99 12.68
N ASP A 201 67.40 -1.71 13.92
CA ASP A 201 66.50 -1.43 15.04
C ASP A 201 66.50 0.04 15.48
N GLY A 202 67.23 0.91 14.75
CA GLY A 202 67.21 2.36 14.91
C GLY A 202 66.61 3.09 13.69
N GLU A 203 66.39 4.41 13.84
CA GLU A 203 65.95 5.27 12.74
C GLU A 203 66.93 5.22 11.57
N THR A 204 66.54 4.55 10.49
CA THR A 204 67.36 4.34 9.30
C THR A 204 66.86 5.23 8.17
N LYS A 205 67.67 6.20 7.73
CA LYS A 205 67.34 7.06 6.59
C LYS A 205 67.67 6.35 5.27
N MET A 206 66.67 5.78 4.62
CA MET A 206 66.81 5.18 3.27
C MET A 206 66.60 6.26 2.19
N THR A 207 67.49 6.33 1.20
CA THR A 207 67.39 7.31 0.10
C THR A 207 66.44 6.86 -1.00
N ASN A 208 65.93 7.81 -1.79
CA ASN A 208 64.92 7.59 -2.84
C ASN A 208 65.24 6.47 -3.84
N ALA A 209 66.52 6.15 -4.07
CA ALA A 209 66.92 5.10 -4.99
C ALA A 209 66.47 3.70 -4.52
N PHE A 210 66.56 3.41 -3.22
CA PHE A 210 66.15 2.11 -2.66
C PHE A 210 64.63 1.95 -2.62
N ALA A 211 63.91 3.03 -2.26
CA ALA A 211 62.45 3.08 -2.31
C ALA A 211 61.92 2.87 -3.73
N LYS A 212 62.60 3.43 -4.74
CA LYS A 212 62.24 3.27 -6.15
C LYS A 212 62.35 1.80 -6.59
N THR A 213 63.44 1.11 -6.26
CA THR A 213 63.62 -0.32 -6.59
C THR A 213 62.57 -1.20 -5.92
N LEU A 214 62.26 -0.94 -4.64
CA LEU A 214 61.25 -1.69 -3.90
C LEU A 214 59.85 -1.55 -4.53
N VAL A 215 59.51 -0.35 -5.01
CA VAL A 215 58.25 -0.08 -5.72
C VAL A 215 58.26 -0.70 -7.12
N THR A 216 59.36 -0.59 -7.88
CA THR A 216 59.39 -1.08 -9.27
C THR A 216 59.49 -2.60 -9.41
N GLU A 217 60.09 -3.30 -8.45
CA GLU A 217 60.25 -4.77 -8.53
C GLU A 217 59.12 -5.56 -7.85
N LYS A 218 58.45 -5.00 -6.84
CA LYS A 218 57.34 -5.68 -6.12
C LYS A 218 55.93 -5.18 -6.46
N LEU A 219 55.79 -3.97 -7.00
CA LEU A 219 54.53 -3.43 -7.50
C LEU A 219 54.69 -3.11 -8.98
N THR A 220 54.55 -4.14 -9.82
CA THR A 220 54.69 -3.93 -11.27
C THR A 220 53.53 -3.09 -11.81
N SER A 221 53.72 -2.43 -12.95
CA SER A 221 52.60 -1.75 -13.63
C SER A 221 51.46 -2.71 -13.98
N SER A 222 51.75 -4.01 -14.08
CA SER A 222 50.76 -5.08 -14.26
C SER A 222 49.90 -5.27 -13.02
N ASP A 223 50.49 -5.21 -11.81
CA ASP A 223 49.75 -5.36 -10.55
C ASP A 223 48.81 -4.18 -10.31
N VAL A 224 49.28 -2.96 -10.60
CA VAL A 224 48.45 -1.74 -10.52
C VAL A 224 47.35 -1.76 -11.58
N LYS A 225 47.65 -2.17 -12.82
CA LYS A 225 46.63 -2.32 -13.87
C LYS A 225 45.64 -3.43 -13.58
N SER A 226 46.09 -4.54 -12.99
CA SER A 226 45.23 -5.64 -12.56
C SER A 226 44.27 -5.18 -11.48
N PHE A 227 44.77 -4.53 -10.43
CA PHE A 227 43.93 -3.94 -9.39
C PHE A 227 42.97 -2.89 -9.97
N ALA A 228 43.44 -1.97 -10.81
CA ALA A 228 42.58 -0.96 -11.44
C ALA A 228 41.53 -1.57 -12.37
N SER A 229 41.86 -2.65 -13.10
CA SER A 229 40.95 -3.37 -13.98
C SER A 229 39.93 -4.20 -13.20
N THR A 230 40.34 -4.87 -12.13
CA THR A 230 39.45 -5.60 -11.21
C THR A 230 38.54 -4.64 -10.45
N PHE A 231 39.07 -3.49 -10.01
CA PHE A 231 38.28 -2.44 -9.38
C PHE A 231 37.31 -1.83 -10.37
N ALA A 232 37.75 -1.48 -11.59
CA ALA A 232 36.87 -0.94 -12.63
C ALA A 232 35.79 -1.94 -13.04
N SER A 233 36.13 -3.23 -13.23
CA SER A 233 35.15 -4.25 -13.61
C SER A 233 34.18 -4.58 -12.47
N SER A 234 34.63 -4.60 -11.22
CA SER A 234 33.75 -4.85 -10.06
C SER A 234 32.90 -3.64 -9.72
N PHE A 235 33.44 -2.42 -9.81
CA PHE A 235 32.73 -1.18 -9.52
C PHE A 235 31.76 -0.80 -10.65
N ILE A 236 32.20 -0.87 -11.92
CA ILE A 236 31.33 -0.66 -13.09
C ILE A 236 30.36 -1.83 -13.22
N GLY A 237 30.77 -3.07 -12.95
CA GLY A 237 29.87 -4.23 -12.95
C GLY A 237 28.79 -4.12 -11.87
N GLY A 238 29.15 -3.68 -10.66
CA GLY A 238 28.20 -3.41 -9.57
C GLY A 238 27.27 -2.23 -9.88
N LEU A 239 27.81 -1.10 -10.35
CA LEU A 239 27.01 0.06 -10.75
C LEU A 239 26.10 -0.23 -11.94
N THR A 240 26.56 -0.98 -12.95
CA THR A 240 25.73 -1.35 -14.10
C THR A 240 24.69 -2.41 -13.73
N ALA A 241 25.02 -3.40 -12.88
CA ALA A 241 24.04 -4.35 -12.36
C ALA A 241 22.97 -3.66 -11.51
N ASP A 242 23.36 -2.75 -10.60
CA ASP A 242 22.39 -1.98 -9.81
C ASP A 242 21.58 -1.03 -10.70
N THR A 243 22.20 -0.34 -11.66
CA THR A 243 21.48 0.60 -12.54
C THR A 243 20.56 -0.14 -13.52
N VAL A 244 20.97 -1.31 -14.04
CA VAL A 244 20.15 -2.16 -14.91
C VAL A 244 19.03 -2.81 -14.11
N ALA A 245 19.29 -3.32 -12.91
CA ALA A 245 18.24 -3.83 -12.02
C ALA A 245 17.25 -2.73 -11.62
N THR A 246 17.72 -1.50 -11.38
CA THR A 246 16.85 -0.36 -11.06
C THR A 246 16.05 0.09 -12.28
N ARG A 247 16.65 0.10 -13.48
CA ARG A 247 15.95 0.40 -14.73
C ARG A 247 14.98 -0.70 -15.14
N GLU A 248 15.32 -1.97 -14.91
CA GLU A 248 14.40 -3.10 -15.09
C GLU A 248 13.27 -3.04 -14.07
N LEU A 249 13.54 -2.69 -12.82
CA LEU A 249 12.49 -2.44 -11.81
C LEU A 249 11.58 -1.29 -12.23
N GLN A 250 12.12 -0.16 -12.68
CA GLN A 250 11.35 0.99 -13.16
C GLN A 250 10.58 0.67 -14.45
N ALA A 251 11.20 0.01 -15.43
CA ALA A 251 10.56 -0.40 -16.67
C ALA A 251 9.49 -1.46 -16.44
N LYS A 252 9.72 -2.41 -15.52
CA LYS A 252 8.74 -3.40 -15.07
C LYS A 252 7.61 -2.73 -14.29
N LEU A 253 7.90 -1.72 -13.46
CA LEU A 253 6.88 -0.88 -12.80
C LEU A 253 6.02 -0.11 -13.82
N ILE A 254 6.62 0.38 -14.90
CA ILE A 254 5.94 1.13 -15.97
C ILE A 254 5.13 0.20 -16.89
N GLN A 255 5.54 -1.06 -17.06
CA GLN A 255 4.82 -2.07 -17.84
C GLN A 255 3.74 -2.82 -17.02
N THR A 256 3.90 -2.93 -15.70
CA THR A 256 2.84 -3.44 -14.83
C THR A 256 1.77 -2.37 -14.70
N ASP A 257 0.54 -2.68 -15.09
CA ASP A 257 -0.70 -2.57 -14.33
C ASP A 257 -0.61 -2.05 -12.85
N VAL A 258 0.09 -0.95 -12.54
CA VAL A 258 0.42 -0.49 -11.17
C VAL A 258 -0.84 -0.31 -10.34
N LEU A 259 -1.88 0.28 -10.93
CA LEU A 259 -3.17 0.48 -10.27
C LEU A 259 -3.97 -0.83 -10.10
N ARG A 260 -3.76 -1.83 -10.96
CA ARG A 260 -4.39 -3.15 -10.81
C ARG A 260 -3.68 -4.01 -9.75
N ALA A 261 -2.38 -3.79 -9.52
CA ALA A 261 -1.64 -4.40 -8.41
C ALA A 261 -1.84 -3.67 -7.07
N TYR A 262 -2.43 -2.48 -7.08
CA TYR A 262 -2.65 -1.68 -5.88
C TYR A 262 -3.70 -2.32 -4.97
N LYS A 263 -3.28 -2.66 -3.75
CA LYS A 263 -4.16 -3.03 -2.63
C LYS A 263 -3.99 -2.00 -1.52
N GLY A 264 -5.03 -1.28 -1.17
CA GLY A 264 -4.93 -0.22 -0.17
C GLY A 264 -6.15 0.70 -0.12
N TYR A 265 -5.97 1.88 0.45
CA TYR A 265 -7.02 2.88 0.63
C TYR A 265 -6.74 4.14 -0.19
N VAL A 266 -7.72 4.59 -0.97
CA VAL A 266 -7.70 5.86 -1.70
C VAL A 266 -8.95 6.66 -1.32
N GLY A 267 -8.76 7.82 -0.66
CA GLY A 267 -9.87 8.73 -0.36
C GLY A 267 -11.00 8.13 0.49
N GLY A 268 -10.71 7.13 1.34
CA GLY A 268 -11.71 6.44 2.17
C GLY A 268 -12.33 5.18 1.52
N PHE A 269 -11.94 4.85 0.29
CA PHE A 269 -12.31 3.61 -0.38
C PHE A 269 -11.17 2.61 -0.30
N GLN A 270 -11.50 1.35 -0.02
CA GLN A 270 -10.57 0.23 -0.11
C GLN A 270 -10.60 -0.36 -1.52
N ILE A 271 -9.42 -0.58 -2.10
CA ILE A 271 -9.20 -1.18 -3.43
C ILE A 271 -8.41 -2.47 -3.27
N GLY A 272 -8.80 -3.51 -4.00
CA GLY A 272 -8.06 -4.76 -4.15
C GLY A 272 -8.72 -5.96 -3.48
N VAL A 273 -7.97 -7.03 -3.26
CA VAL A 273 -8.48 -8.27 -2.67
C VAL A 273 -8.84 -8.10 -1.19
N HIS A 274 -10.03 -8.56 -0.79
CA HIS A 274 -10.50 -8.51 0.59
C HIS A 274 -9.90 -9.68 1.41
N GLU A 275 -9.61 -9.49 2.70
CA GLU A 275 -9.01 -10.53 3.55
C GLU A 275 -9.95 -11.70 3.86
N LYS A 276 -11.26 -11.44 3.79
CA LYS A 276 -12.33 -12.43 3.99
C LYS A 276 -13.26 -12.37 2.78
N GLY A 277 -13.15 -13.35 1.88
CA GLY A 277 -13.84 -13.44 0.60
C GLY A 277 -13.04 -14.29 -0.40
N ASP A 278 -13.56 -14.46 -1.63
CA ASP A 278 -12.78 -15.05 -2.72
C ASP A 278 -11.54 -14.18 -2.97
N GLN A 279 -10.36 -14.72 -2.65
CA GLN A 279 -9.06 -14.04 -2.80
C GLN A 279 -8.67 -13.82 -4.28
N ARG A 280 -9.51 -14.27 -5.22
CA ARG A 280 -9.30 -14.13 -6.65
C ARG A 280 -9.90 -12.85 -7.24
N SER A 281 -10.89 -12.26 -6.57
CA SER A 281 -11.61 -11.08 -7.07
C SER A 281 -11.14 -9.80 -6.38
N ASN A 282 -11.04 -8.73 -7.15
CA ASN A 282 -10.79 -7.39 -6.64
C ASN A 282 -12.11 -6.71 -6.30
N TYR A 283 -12.08 -5.89 -5.27
CA TYR A 283 -13.25 -5.14 -4.83
C TYR A 283 -12.91 -3.65 -4.71
N LEU A 284 -13.90 -2.82 -4.99
CA LEU A 284 -13.90 -1.41 -4.58
C LEU A 284 -14.98 -1.27 -3.51
N THR A 285 -14.57 -0.97 -2.28
CA THR A 285 -15.50 -0.90 -1.14
C THR A 285 -15.30 0.39 -0.35
N GLY A 286 -16.30 0.80 0.41
CA GLY A 286 -16.11 1.85 1.41
C GLY A 286 -15.23 1.37 2.57
N ALA A 287 -14.77 2.28 3.42
CA ALA A 287 -14.00 1.94 4.63
C ALA A 287 -14.67 0.86 5.52
N ASN A 288 -16.01 0.80 5.49
CA ASN A 288 -16.75 -0.38 5.92
C ASN A 288 -17.23 -1.15 4.68
N SER A 289 -16.55 -2.26 4.40
CA SER A 289 -16.77 -3.08 3.21
C SER A 289 -18.17 -3.70 3.13
N PHE A 290 -18.88 -3.81 4.25
CA PHE A 290 -20.26 -4.30 4.28
C PHE A 290 -21.27 -3.22 3.90
N ASN A 291 -20.98 -1.96 4.17
CA ASN A 291 -21.96 -0.89 3.96
C ASN A 291 -22.12 -0.53 2.49
N VAL A 292 -21.05 -0.64 1.69
CA VAL A 292 -21.07 -0.39 0.25
C VAL A 292 -19.86 -1.01 -0.44
N GLY A 293 -20.07 -1.55 -1.64
CA GLY A 293 -18.98 -1.93 -2.52
C GLY A 293 -19.42 -2.55 -3.84
N MET A 294 -18.44 -2.83 -4.69
CA MET A 294 -18.60 -3.55 -5.96
C MET A 294 -17.47 -4.58 -6.16
N ASN A 295 -17.74 -5.65 -6.91
CA ASN A 295 -16.74 -6.61 -7.37
C ASN A 295 -16.18 -6.20 -8.74
N ASP A 296 -15.09 -6.82 -9.16
CA ASP A 296 -14.46 -6.64 -10.48
C ASP A 296 -15.05 -7.52 -11.59
N GLY A 297 -16.21 -8.13 -11.35
CA GLY A 297 -16.89 -9.07 -12.24
C GLY A 297 -16.32 -10.49 -12.22
N VAL A 298 -15.26 -10.77 -11.45
CA VAL A 298 -14.68 -12.11 -11.35
C VAL A 298 -15.47 -12.95 -10.32
N GLY A 299 -15.84 -14.17 -10.72
CA GLY A 299 -16.49 -15.14 -9.84
C GLY A 299 -17.71 -15.79 -10.49
N TRP A 300 -18.59 -16.34 -9.65
CA TRP A 300 -19.81 -16.98 -10.11
C TRP A 300 -20.90 -15.95 -10.40
N TYR A 301 -21.86 -16.33 -11.23
CA TYR A 301 -22.95 -15.47 -11.68
C TYR A 301 -23.91 -15.01 -10.57
N TYR A 302 -24.03 -15.77 -9.47
CA TYR A 302 -24.82 -15.37 -8.30
C TYR A 302 -24.08 -14.45 -7.32
N ASN A 303 -22.79 -14.21 -7.50
CA ASN A 303 -22.03 -13.32 -6.62
C ASN A 303 -22.52 -11.89 -6.79
N ALA A 304 -22.50 -11.12 -5.70
CA ALA A 304 -22.87 -9.71 -5.73
C ALA A 304 -21.85 -8.90 -6.55
N ALA A 305 -22.34 -8.24 -7.61
CA ALA A 305 -21.63 -7.29 -8.44
C ALA A 305 -21.53 -5.92 -7.76
N LEU A 306 -22.64 -5.47 -7.16
CA LEU A 306 -22.77 -4.20 -6.46
C LEU A 306 -23.64 -4.43 -5.22
N TRP A 307 -23.30 -3.83 -4.09
CA TRP A 307 -24.10 -3.93 -2.87
C TRP A 307 -24.06 -2.69 -1.99
N VAL A 308 -25.11 -2.56 -1.19
CA VAL A 308 -25.26 -1.60 -0.09
C VAL A 308 -25.87 -2.33 1.10
N ASN A 309 -25.34 -2.07 2.29
CA ASN A 309 -25.83 -2.61 3.57
C ASN A 309 -25.88 -4.16 3.59
N TRP A 310 -24.79 -4.81 3.19
CA TRP A 310 -24.63 -6.27 3.17
C TRP A 310 -24.88 -6.91 4.54
N GLY A 311 -24.54 -6.20 5.63
CA GLY A 311 -24.69 -6.67 7.00
C GLY A 311 -23.34 -6.68 7.71
N ASN A 312 -22.97 -7.82 8.30
CA ASN A 312 -21.73 -7.99 9.05
C ASN A 312 -21.05 -9.35 8.79
N ASP A 313 -21.59 -10.15 7.88
CA ASP A 313 -21.06 -11.47 7.51
C ASP A 313 -21.10 -11.62 5.99
N TRP A 314 -19.95 -11.85 5.37
CA TRP A 314 -19.82 -12.03 3.93
C TRP A 314 -20.55 -13.26 3.41
N ASN A 315 -20.71 -14.29 4.25
CA ASN A 315 -21.40 -15.51 3.88
C ASN A 315 -22.93 -15.42 4.09
N LYS A 316 -23.43 -14.31 4.65
CA LYS A 316 -24.85 -14.16 4.98
C LYS A 316 -25.37 -12.77 4.65
N ILE A 317 -26.19 -12.70 3.62
CA ILE A 317 -26.84 -11.46 3.18
C ILE A 317 -27.82 -10.97 4.26
N GLY A 318 -27.59 -9.74 4.72
CA GLY A 318 -28.43 -9.07 5.71
C GLY A 318 -29.89 -8.89 5.27
N PRO A 319 -30.83 -8.74 6.20
CA PRO A 319 -32.26 -8.60 5.88
C PRO A 319 -32.61 -7.27 5.22
N ARG A 320 -31.74 -6.26 5.32
CA ARG A 320 -31.93 -4.92 4.72
C ARG A 320 -30.94 -4.62 3.60
N ALA A 321 -30.30 -5.65 3.05
CA ALA A 321 -29.34 -5.49 1.99
C ALA A 321 -30.03 -5.09 0.68
N TRP A 322 -29.31 -4.30 -0.10
CA TRP A 322 -29.63 -4.01 -1.48
C TRP A 322 -28.45 -4.41 -2.35
N TYR A 323 -28.65 -5.25 -3.36
CA TYR A 323 -27.54 -5.69 -4.21
C TYR A 323 -28.00 -6.09 -5.61
N VAL A 324 -27.05 -6.08 -6.54
CA VAL A 324 -27.17 -6.63 -7.89
C VAL A 324 -26.14 -7.74 -8.02
N ASN A 325 -26.52 -8.90 -8.57
CA ASN A 325 -25.57 -9.99 -8.81
C ASN A 325 -24.92 -9.90 -10.20
N ASN A 326 -23.97 -10.78 -10.48
CA ASN A 326 -23.28 -10.83 -11.78
C ASN A 326 -24.21 -11.24 -12.96
N TYR A 327 -25.41 -11.78 -12.70
CA TYR A 327 -26.46 -11.95 -13.72
C TYR A 327 -27.24 -10.68 -14.04
N GLY A 328 -27.08 -9.61 -13.26
CA GLY A 328 -27.86 -8.39 -13.39
C GLY A 328 -29.20 -8.44 -12.66
N GLU A 329 -29.44 -9.45 -11.83
CA GLU A 329 -30.64 -9.51 -10.99
C GLU A 329 -30.48 -8.56 -9.80
N MET A 330 -31.50 -7.72 -9.57
CA MET A 330 -31.53 -6.76 -8.48
C MET A 330 -32.39 -7.27 -7.32
N PHE A 331 -31.85 -7.19 -6.11
CA PHE A 331 -32.51 -7.60 -4.88
C PHE A 331 -32.56 -6.42 -3.91
N ALA A 332 -33.76 -5.91 -3.66
CA ALA A 332 -34.01 -4.87 -2.66
C ALA A 332 -34.75 -5.50 -1.46
N LYS A 333 -34.02 -5.91 -0.42
CA LYS A 333 -34.63 -6.55 0.76
C LYS A 333 -35.22 -5.56 1.77
N ASN A 334 -35.07 -4.27 1.51
CA ASN A 334 -35.67 -3.17 2.28
C ASN A 334 -36.59 -2.33 1.36
N LYS A 335 -37.19 -1.26 1.90
CA LYS A 335 -38.05 -0.35 1.12
C LYS A 335 -37.32 0.18 -0.14
N ALA A 336 -37.95 0.00 -1.31
CA ALA A 336 -37.62 0.68 -2.55
C ALA A 336 -38.75 1.67 -2.89
N GLU A 337 -38.41 2.91 -3.24
CA GLU A 337 -39.38 3.97 -3.57
C GLU A 337 -39.05 4.53 -4.95
N PHE A 338 -40.05 4.59 -5.83
CA PHE A 338 -39.92 5.03 -7.21
C PHE A 338 -40.88 6.19 -7.47
N SER A 339 -40.37 7.40 -7.71
CA SER A 339 -41.20 8.61 -7.87
C SER A 339 -41.64 8.88 -9.31
N GLY A 340 -40.94 8.31 -10.31
CA GLY A 340 -41.24 8.53 -11.73
C GLY A 340 -42.21 7.50 -12.34
N GLY A 341 -42.39 6.35 -11.70
CA GLY A 341 -43.18 5.22 -12.21
C GLY A 341 -42.36 3.93 -12.33
N ILE A 342 -43.04 2.82 -12.63
CA ILE A 342 -42.45 1.50 -12.89
C ILE A 342 -43.13 0.95 -14.14
N GLU A 343 -42.36 0.61 -15.17
CA GLU A 343 -42.83 -0.09 -16.37
C GLU A 343 -42.26 -1.51 -16.37
N MET A 344 -43.12 -2.51 -16.61
CA MET A 344 -42.76 -3.92 -16.54
C MET A 344 -43.23 -4.61 -17.83
N HIS A 345 -42.30 -5.23 -18.55
CA HIS A 345 -42.54 -5.84 -19.88
C HIS A 345 -43.04 -7.29 -19.83
N SER A 346 -43.06 -7.89 -18.64
CA SER A 346 -43.47 -9.28 -18.41
C SER A 346 -44.34 -9.33 -17.16
N ASP A 347 -44.11 -10.27 -16.26
CA ASP A 347 -45.00 -10.50 -15.13
C ASP A 347 -44.57 -9.73 -13.87
N ILE A 348 -45.58 -9.47 -13.02
CA ILE A 348 -45.41 -9.02 -11.65
C ILE A 348 -45.93 -10.13 -10.74
N THR A 349 -45.04 -10.74 -9.96
CA THR A 349 -45.42 -11.74 -8.95
C THR A 349 -45.38 -11.12 -7.57
N LEU A 350 -46.50 -11.18 -6.84
CA LEU A 350 -46.65 -10.68 -5.48
C LEU A 350 -46.77 -11.87 -4.52
N TRP A 351 -45.96 -11.87 -3.46
CA TRP A 351 -45.93 -12.92 -2.44
C TRP A 351 -46.50 -12.42 -1.10
N ASP A 352 -46.95 -13.35 -0.26
CA ASP A 352 -47.45 -13.08 1.09
C ASP A 352 -48.55 -11.98 1.12
N ASN A 353 -48.39 -10.97 1.99
CA ASN A 353 -49.32 -9.85 2.19
C ASN A 353 -49.06 -8.67 1.24
N ALA A 354 -48.40 -8.90 0.09
CA ALA A 354 -48.15 -7.85 -0.89
C ALA A 354 -49.48 -7.36 -1.50
N SER A 355 -49.60 -6.04 -1.69
CA SER A 355 -50.80 -5.43 -2.28
C SER A 355 -50.43 -4.30 -3.22
N LEU A 356 -51.15 -4.20 -4.35
CA LEU A 356 -51.17 -3.01 -5.18
C LEU A 356 -52.35 -2.15 -4.75
N ARG A 357 -52.08 -0.90 -4.40
CA ARG A 357 -53.08 0.04 -3.93
C ARG A 357 -52.90 1.36 -4.63
N LYS A 358 -54.00 1.93 -5.11
CA LYS A 358 -54.03 3.31 -5.59
C LYS A 358 -54.45 4.21 -4.44
N ARG A 359 -53.62 5.18 -4.06
CA ARG A 359 -54.03 6.20 -3.10
C ARG A 359 -54.90 7.23 -3.80
N GLU A 360 -56.14 7.37 -3.35
CA GLU A 360 -57.07 8.39 -3.81
C GLU A 360 -57.22 9.45 -2.74
N VAL A 361 -57.06 10.72 -3.13
CA VAL A 361 -57.32 11.86 -2.24
C VAL A 361 -58.79 12.22 -2.33
N LEU A 362 -59.46 12.31 -1.18
CA LEU A 362 -60.86 12.65 -1.07
C LEU A 362 -61.06 14.18 -1.05
N PRO A 363 -62.23 14.68 -1.45
CA PRO A 363 -62.51 16.13 -1.47
C PRO A 363 -62.41 16.82 -0.10
N ASP A 364 -62.58 16.07 0.99
CA ASP A 364 -62.48 16.53 2.38
C ASP A 364 -61.04 16.57 2.91
N GLY A 365 -60.05 16.24 2.07
CA GLY A 365 -58.63 16.16 2.45
C GLY A 365 -58.22 14.80 3.04
N GLY A 366 -59.15 13.84 3.17
CA GLY A 366 -58.84 12.46 3.51
C GLY A 366 -58.19 11.69 2.36
N TYR A 367 -57.85 10.43 2.60
CA TYR A 367 -57.44 9.52 1.54
C TYR A 367 -58.02 8.12 1.75
N ARG A 368 -58.27 7.42 0.64
CA ARG A 368 -58.59 5.99 0.64
C ARG A 368 -57.63 5.23 -0.27
N TYR A 369 -57.56 3.92 -0.07
CA TYR A 369 -56.84 3.03 -0.97
C TYR A 369 -57.84 2.25 -1.80
N ASP A 370 -57.78 2.46 -3.11
CA ASP A 370 -58.55 1.69 -4.07
C ASP A 370 -57.74 0.46 -4.52
N PHE A 371 -58.45 -0.64 -4.78
CA PHE A 371 -57.85 -1.91 -5.20
C PHE A 371 -58.11 -2.11 -6.70
N PRO A 372 -57.07 -2.37 -7.50
CA PRO A 372 -57.28 -2.66 -8.91
C PRO A 372 -58.13 -3.93 -9.06
N VAL A 373 -59.21 -3.85 -9.84
CA VAL A 373 -60.00 -5.03 -10.23
C VAL A 373 -59.19 -5.80 -11.27
N TRP A 374 -58.67 -6.96 -10.87
CA TRP A 374 -57.86 -7.81 -11.72
C TRP A 374 -58.66 -8.34 -12.91
N SER A 375 -58.01 -8.52 -14.05
CA SER A 375 -58.64 -8.91 -15.31
C SER A 375 -59.55 -10.12 -15.17
N PHE A 376 -59.16 -11.15 -14.42
CA PHE A 376 -59.97 -12.35 -14.21
C PHE A 376 -61.28 -12.08 -13.45
N ASP A 377 -61.26 -11.22 -12.43
CA ASP A 377 -62.47 -10.88 -11.69
C ASP A 377 -63.38 -9.96 -12.50
N PHE A 378 -62.80 -9.05 -13.28
CA PHE A 378 -63.56 -8.28 -14.27
C PHE A 378 -64.18 -9.17 -15.35
N ILE A 379 -63.45 -10.18 -15.86
CA ILE A 379 -63.98 -11.13 -16.85
C ILE A 379 -65.11 -11.98 -16.24
N LYS A 380 -64.98 -12.42 -14.98
CA LYS A 380 -66.06 -13.14 -14.28
C LYS A 380 -67.30 -12.26 -14.14
N PHE A 381 -67.13 -11.01 -13.70
CA PHE A 381 -68.24 -10.06 -13.61
C PHE A 381 -68.87 -9.83 -14.98
N LYS A 382 -68.06 -9.58 -16.02
CA LYS A 382 -68.52 -9.39 -17.40
C LYS A 382 -69.32 -10.59 -17.91
N ASN A 383 -68.85 -11.82 -17.67
CA ASN A 383 -69.57 -13.03 -18.09
C ASN A 383 -70.86 -13.28 -17.28
N GLN A 384 -70.98 -12.74 -16.06
CA GLN A 384 -72.24 -12.81 -15.31
C GLN A 384 -73.31 -11.87 -15.88
N ILE A 385 -72.92 -10.70 -16.39
CA ILE A 385 -73.83 -9.75 -17.04
C ILE A 385 -74.08 -10.08 -18.52
N GLU A 386 -73.07 -10.59 -19.25
CA GLU A 386 -73.15 -11.01 -20.65
C GLU A 386 -73.24 -12.54 -20.74
N LYS A 387 -74.47 -13.08 -20.89
CA LYS A 387 -74.66 -14.52 -21.08
C LYS A 387 -74.45 -14.94 -22.53
N GLN A 388 -73.55 -15.89 -22.77
CA GLN A 388 -73.38 -16.52 -24.08
C GLN A 388 -74.67 -17.29 -24.46
N SER A 389 -75.32 -16.87 -25.54
CA SER A 389 -76.66 -17.35 -25.91
C SER A 389 -76.76 -17.80 -27.38
N ASP A 390 -75.64 -18.12 -28.01
CA ASP A 390 -75.59 -18.60 -29.39
C ASP A 390 -76.34 -19.94 -29.54
N ARG A 391 -77.15 -20.07 -30.60
CA ARG A 391 -77.93 -21.28 -30.90
C ARG A 391 -77.04 -22.52 -30.99
N LYS A 392 -75.80 -22.40 -31.47
CA LYS A 392 -74.86 -23.54 -31.61
C LYS A 392 -74.46 -24.17 -30.28
N LEU A 393 -74.64 -23.46 -29.17
CA LEU A 393 -74.29 -23.92 -27.82
C LEU A 393 -75.46 -24.56 -27.08
N LYS A 394 -76.62 -24.69 -27.74
CA LYS A 394 -77.87 -25.12 -27.12
C LYS A 394 -78.48 -26.29 -27.88
N THR A 395 -79.09 -27.22 -27.16
CA THR A 395 -79.87 -28.35 -27.69
C THR A 395 -81.29 -28.32 -27.12
N ASN A 396 -82.20 -29.16 -27.62
CA ASN A 396 -83.58 -29.29 -27.13
C ASN A 396 -84.38 -27.97 -27.07
N ILE A 397 -84.20 -27.10 -28.08
CA ILE A 397 -84.85 -25.79 -28.13
C ILE A 397 -86.33 -25.94 -28.51
N ARG A 398 -87.23 -25.60 -27.58
CA ARG A 398 -88.69 -25.62 -27.75
C ARG A 398 -89.36 -24.47 -26.99
N PRO A 399 -90.62 -24.10 -27.29
CA PRO A 399 -91.40 -23.17 -26.46
C PRO A 399 -91.46 -23.64 -25.00
N THR A 400 -91.49 -22.69 -24.06
CA THR A 400 -91.58 -23.00 -22.63
C THR A 400 -93.04 -23.17 -22.19
N ASP A 401 -93.30 -24.15 -21.32
CA ASP A 401 -94.60 -24.40 -20.69
C ASP A 401 -94.77 -23.63 -19.36
N VAL A 402 -93.77 -22.83 -18.99
CA VAL A 402 -93.80 -21.99 -17.78
C VAL A 402 -94.88 -20.91 -17.93
N SER A 403 -95.84 -20.88 -16.99
CA SER A 403 -96.84 -19.80 -16.84
C SER A 403 -96.24 -18.66 -16.02
N ALA A 404 -95.62 -17.69 -16.70
CA ALA A 404 -94.83 -16.66 -16.02
C ALA A 404 -95.69 -15.61 -15.30
N VAL A 405 -96.87 -15.26 -15.83
CA VAL A 405 -97.80 -14.34 -15.15
C VAL A 405 -98.24 -14.91 -13.81
N ASP A 406 -98.59 -16.20 -13.77
CA ASP A 406 -99.08 -16.83 -12.55
C ASP A 406 -97.95 -16.94 -11.51
N LEU A 407 -96.70 -17.19 -11.95
CA LEU A 407 -95.53 -17.17 -11.07
C LEU A 407 -95.29 -15.78 -10.46
N ILE A 408 -95.27 -14.73 -11.30
CA ILE A 408 -94.99 -13.36 -10.85
C ILE A 408 -96.09 -12.84 -9.92
N ASN A 409 -97.35 -13.17 -10.20
CA ASN A 409 -98.47 -12.73 -9.36
C ASN A 409 -98.49 -13.35 -7.96
N ARG A 410 -97.67 -14.38 -7.69
CA ARG A 410 -97.49 -14.96 -6.35
C ARG A 410 -96.40 -14.26 -5.55
N LEU A 411 -95.70 -13.29 -6.14
CA LEU A 411 -94.63 -12.56 -5.49
C LEU A 411 -95.15 -11.21 -5.02
N ASP A 412 -94.82 -10.87 -3.78
CA ASP A 412 -95.11 -9.58 -3.20
C ASP A 412 -93.92 -8.64 -3.39
N LEU A 413 -94.18 -7.43 -3.89
CA LEU A 413 -93.20 -6.37 -3.98
C LEU A 413 -93.22 -5.57 -2.67
N MET A 414 -92.07 -5.49 -2.04
CA MET A 414 -91.91 -4.87 -0.73
C MET A 414 -91.09 -3.58 -0.85
N GLN A 415 -91.31 -2.66 0.09
CA GLN A 415 -90.37 -1.58 0.39
C GLN A 415 -89.72 -1.91 1.74
N TYR A 416 -88.45 -1.56 1.93
CA TYR A 416 -87.74 -1.87 3.17
C TYR A 416 -86.55 -0.93 3.41
N ASP A 417 -86.11 -0.85 4.66
CA ASP A 417 -84.91 -0.13 5.06
C ASP A 417 -83.78 -1.10 5.40
N TRP A 418 -82.57 -0.82 4.91
CA TRP A 418 -81.40 -1.61 5.20
C TRP A 418 -80.95 -1.43 6.66
N LYS A 419 -80.75 -2.55 7.37
CA LYS A 419 -80.27 -2.51 8.77
C LYS A 419 -78.84 -1.98 8.91
N SER A 420 -78.04 -2.02 7.85
CA SER A 420 -76.62 -1.64 7.85
C SER A 420 -76.41 -0.13 7.93
N ASP A 421 -77.18 0.64 7.18
CA ASP A 421 -76.99 2.09 6.99
C ASP A 421 -78.31 2.89 7.01
N GLY A 422 -79.46 2.23 7.15
CA GLY A 422 -80.77 2.86 7.10
C GLY A 422 -81.21 3.29 5.70
N GLY A 423 -80.53 2.85 4.64
CA GLY A 423 -80.90 3.16 3.26
C GLY A 423 -82.29 2.61 2.93
N HIS A 424 -83.14 3.44 2.32
CA HIS A 424 -84.51 3.07 1.95
C HIS A 424 -84.58 2.51 0.53
N GLU A 425 -85.07 1.29 0.38
CA GLU A 425 -85.41 0.66 -0.90
C GLU A 425 -86.92 0.79 -1.15
N GLN A 426 -87.28 1.51 -2.21
CA GLN A 426 -88.68 1.83 -2.51
C GLN A 426 -89.44 0.62 -3.06
N ILE A 427 -88.75 -0.30 -3.74
CA ILE A 427 -89.36 -1.45 -4.38
C ILE A 427 -88.34 -2.58 -4.55
N GLY A 428 -88.65 -3.75 -3.98
CA GLY A 428 -87.78 -4.91 -4.02
C GLY A 428 -88.51 -6.20 -3.72
N LEU A 429 -87.74 -7.27 -3.64
CA LEU A 429 -88.21 -8.61 -3.29
C LEU A 429 -87.49 -9.08 -2.03
N ILE A 430 -88.18 -9.86 -1.21
CA ILE A 430 -87.56 -10.58 -0.09
C ILE A 430 -87.09 -11.95 -0.61
N ALA A 431 -85.80 -12.24 -0.43
CA ALA A 431 -85.19 -13.44 -1.01
C ALA A 431 -85.81 -14.75 -0.50
N GLN A 432 -86.29 -14.77 0.75
CA GLN A 432 -86.99 -15.89 1.36
C GLN A 432 -88.33 -16.17 0.66
N GLU A 433 -89.14 -15.13 0.43
CA GLU A 433 -90.43 -15.23 -0.26
C GLU A 433 -90.22 -15.66 -1.72
N LEU A 434 -89.19 -15.14 -2.38
CA LEU A 434 -88.83 -15.56 -3.73
C LEU A 434 -88.45 -17.04 -3.79
N ARG A 435 -87.73 -17.55 -2.78
CA ARG A 435 -87.26 -18.95 -2.75
C ARG A 435 -88.41 -19.94 -2.71
N GLU A 436 -89.54 -19.59 -2.09
CA GLU A 436 -90.73 -20.45 -2.04
C GLU A 436 -91.41 -20.60 -3.41
N VAL A 437 -91.28 -19.59 -4.28
CA VAL A 437 -91.95 -19.52 -5.58
C VAL A 437 -91.02 -19.95 -6.72
N LEU A 438 -89.76 -19.49 -6.71
CA LEU A 438 -88.73 -19.67 -7.73
C LEU A 438 -87.35 -19.90 -7.06
N PRO A 439 -87.13 -21.06 -6.42
CA PRO A 439 -85.91 -21.35 -5.68
C PRO A 439 -84.64 -21.23 -6.52
N GLU A 440 -84.71 -21.53 -7.81
CA GLU A 440 -83.59 -21.46 -8.76
C GLU A 440 -83.02 -20.05 -8.97
N LEU A 441 -83.83 -19.02 -8.68
CA LEU A 441 -83.48 -17.60 -8.79
C LEU A 441 -82.91 -17.05 -7.49
N THR A 442 -82.69 -17.90 -6.49
CA THR A 442 -82.00 -17.56 -5.26
C THR A 442 -80.67 -18.29 -5.16
N THR A 443 -79.74 -17.73 -4.38
CA THR A 443 -78.49 -18.36 -4.01
C THR A 443 -78.13 -17.95 -2.59
N GLU A 444 -77.28 -18.73 -1.94
CA GLU A 444 -76.88 -18.51 -0.56
C GLU A 444 -75.38 -18.21 -0.53
N TYR A 445 -74.99 -17.14 0.14
CA TYR A 445 -73.60 -16.75 0.29
C TYR A 445 -73.44 -15.99 1.61
N ASP A 446 -72.48 -16.42 2.42
CA ASP A 446 -72.14 -15.79 3.72
C ASP A 446 -73.37 -15.69 4.65
N ASP A 447 -74.03 -16.82 4.88
CA ASP A 447 -75.24 -16.98 5.70
C ASP A 447 -76.43 -16.06 5.32
N ALA A 448 -76.41 -15.50 4.11
CA ALA A 448 -77.48 -14.65 3.57
C ALA A 448 -77.97 -15.14 2.20
N LEU A 449 -79.29 -15.04 1.99
CA LEU A 449 -79.89 -15.28 0.68
C LEU A 449 -79.74 -14.07 -0.24
N ARG A 450 -79.46 -14.35 -1.50
CA ARG A 450 -79.29 -13.37 -2.58
C ARG A 450 -80.18 -13.75 -3.76
N ILE A 451 -80.68 -12.74 -4.47
CA ILE A 451 -81.54 -12.89 -5.65
C ILE A 451 -80.71 -12.75 -6.92
N LYS A 452 -80.90 -13.67 -7.87
CA LYS A 452 -80.31 -13.62 -9.21
C LYS A 452 -81.18 -12.76 -10.13
N TYR A 453 -81.17 -11.44 -9.93
CA TYR A 453 -82.03 -10.51 -10.67
C TYR A 453 -81.91 -10.62 -12.21
N ILE A 454 -80.71 -10.88 -12.73
CA ILE A 454 -80.49 -11.05 -14.19
C ILE A 454 -81.25 -12.27 -14.73
N ASP A 455 -81.32 -13.34 -13.95
CA ASP A 455 -82.00 -14.58 -14.31
C ASP A 455 -83.52 -14.43 -14.26
N PHE A 456 -84.01 -13.35 -13.64
CA PHE A 456 -85.41 -12.98 -13.53
C PHE A 456 -85.97 -12.41 -14.84
N ILE A 457 -85.13 -11.78 -15.66
CA ILE A 457 -85.53 -11.05 -16.89
C ILE A 457 -86.35 -11.92 -17.87
N PRO A 458 -85.98 -13.19 -18.17
CA PRO A 458 -86.78 -14.05 -19.05
C PRO A 458 -88.20 -14.33 -18.54
N TYR A 459 -88.39 -14.43 -17.21
CA TYR A 459 -89.72 -14.61 -16.61
C TYR A 459 -90.57 -13.35 -16.78
N LEU A 460 -90.00 -12.17 -16.52
CA LEU A 460 -90.67 -10.88 -16.76
C LEU A 460 -91.08 -10.74 -18.23
N LEU A 461 -90.18 -11.06 -19.15
CA LEU A 461 -90.44 -11.00 -20.60
C LEU A 461 -91.58 -11.95 -21.00
N LYS A 462 -91.55 -13.20 -20.52
CA LYS A 462 -92.60 -14.19 -20.79
C LYS A 462 -93.95 -13.76 -20.21
N ALA A 463 -93.97 -13.16 -19.01
CA ALA A 463 -95.20 -12.67 -18.42
C ALA A 463 -95.83 -11.52 -19.21
N ILE A 464 -95.00 -10.59 -19.70
CA ILE A 464 -95.46 -9.51 -20.60
C ILE A 464 -96.07 -10.09 -21.89
N GLN A 465 -95.42 -11.11 -22.48
CA GLN A 465 -95.95 -11.80 -23.67
C GLN A 465 -97.32 -12.45 -23.40
N GLU A 466 -97.44 -13.20 -22.30
CA GLU A 466 -98.71 -13.83 -21.89
C GLU A 466 -99.81 -12.81 -21.62
N LEU A 467 -99.51 -11.70 -20.94
CA LEU A 467 -100.47 -10.61 -20.71
C LEU A 467 -100.93 -9.98 -22.02
N SER A 468 -99.99 -9.71 -22.94
CA SER A 468 -100.30 -9.16 -24.26
C SER A 468 -101.21 -10.11 -25.06
N GLU A 469 -100.93 -11.42 -25.04
CA GLU A 469 -101.77 -12.42 -25.68
C GLU A 469 -103.16 -12.52 -25.04
N ARG A 470 -103.26 -12.44 -23.71
CA ARG A 470 -104.55 -12.40 -22.98
C ARG A 470 -105.35 -11.16 -23.38
N GLY A 471 -104.71 -9.99 -23.49
CA GLY A 471 -105.33 -8.75 -23.95
C GLY A 471 -105.83 -8.83 -25.40
N ALA A 472 -105.03 -9.37 -26.32
CA ALA A 472 -105.42 -9.58 -27.71
C ALA A 472 -106.61 -10.55 -27.84
N ARG A 473 -106.60 -11.65 -27.08
CA ARG A 473 -107.72 -12.60 -27.01
C ARG A 473 -108.98 -11.94 -26.46
N CYS A 474 -108.87 -11.19 -25.37
CA CYS A 474 -109.99 -10.47 -24.77
C CYS A 474 -110.62 -9.46 -25.75
N LYS A 475 -109.79 -8.69 -26.49
CA LYS A 475 -110.27 -7.75 -27.52
C LYS A 475 -111.04 -8.44 -28.64
N ASN A 476 -110.57 -9.61 -29.09
CA ASN A 476 -111.27 -10.42 -30.09
C ASN A 476 -112.56 -11.06 -29.55
N CYS A 477 -112.59 -11.48 -28.28
CA CYS A 477 -113.81 -11.95 -27.62
C CYS A 477 -114.85 -10.83 -27.50
N LEU A 478 -114.42 -9.61 -27.15
CA LEU A 478 -115.30 -8.45 -27.09
C LEU A 478 -115.89 -8.12 -28.46
N HIS A 479 -115.07 -8.17 -29.52
CA HIS A 479 -115.53 -7.94 -30.89
C HIS A 479 -116.59 -8.96 -31.33
N LYS A 480 -116.41 -10.25 -30.98
CA LYS A 480 -117.37 -11.33 -31.25
C LYS A 480 -118.66 -11.28 -30.43
N LEU A 481 -118.68 -10.56 -29.31
CA LEU A 481 -119.87 -10.38 -28.47
C LEU A 481 -120.69 -9.14 -28.88
N ILE A 482 -120.06 -8.22 -29.62
CA ILE A 482 -120.67 -6.96 -30.08
C ILE A 482 -121.07 -7.04 -31.57
N SER A 483 -120.55 -8.01 -32.32
CA SER A 483 -120.99 -8.41 -33.67
C SER A 483 -122.02 -9.54 -33.61
#